data_AF-A0A930EXV2-F1
#
_entry.id   AF-A0A930EXV2-F1
#
_cell.length_a   1.000
_cell.length_b   1.000
_cell.length_c   1.000
_cell.angle_alpha   90.00
_cell.angle_beta   90.00
_cell.angle_gamma   90.00
#
_symmetry.space_group_name_H-M   'P 1'
#
loop_
_entity.id
_entity.type
_entity.pdbx_description
1 polymer ?
#
loop_
_entity_poly.entity_id
_entity_poly.type
_entity_poly.pdbx_seq_one_letter_code
_entity_poly.pdbx_strand_id
1 'polypeptide(L)'
;SKDYWGSGIMPEAVKIVIKYLFNELNYDFLLCGHFSFNQQSKRVQEKCGFQPYRKLMMTTSEHTKEPIILNLLINPHKNITLEFSHPETLIYPQNISGKHI
;
A
#
# COMPACT_ATOMS: atom_id res chain seq x y z
N SER A 1 17.13 14.10 4.40
CA SER A 1 16.92 15.50 4.83
C SER A 1 15.50 15.94 4.49
N LYS A 2 14.93 16.89 5.25
CA LYS A 2 13.65 17.54 4.90
C LYS A 2 13.74 18.30 3.57
N ASP A 3 14.95 18.69 3.17
CA ASP A 3 15.23 19.46 1.95
C ASP A 3 14.81 18.77 0.65
N TYR A 4 14.58 17.46 0.67
CA TYR A 4 14.22 16.66 -0.49
C TYR A 4 12.72 16.31 -0.55
N TRP A 5 11.92 16.83 0.38
CA TRP A 5 10.48 16.58 0.40
C TRP A 5 9.78 17.30 -0.75
N GLY A 6 8.80 16.63 -1.35
CA GLY A 6 8.05 17.18 -2.49
C GLY A 6 8.75 17.08 -3.84
N SER A 7 10.05 16.76 -3.89
CA SER A 7 10.84 16.69 -5.14
C SER A 7 10.63 15.42 -5.98
N GLY A 8 9.71 14.53 -5.59
CA GLY A 8 9.42 13.30 -6.35
C GLY A 8 10.41 12.14 -6.15
N ILE A 9 11.48 12.33 -5.38
CA ILE A 9 12.51 11.32 -5.11
C ILE A 9 11.94 10.05 -4.46
N MET A 10 11.05 10.20 -3.47
CA MET A 10 10.49 9.03 -2.78
C MET A 10 9.63 8.16 -3.71
N PRO A 11 8.69 8.70 -4.51
CA PRO A 11 7.99 7.91 -5.53
C PRO A 11 8.92 7.21 -6.53
N GLU A 12 10.01 7.86 -6.96
CA GLU A 12 10.99 7.24 -7.86
C GLU A 12 11.69 6.04 -7.20
N ALA A 13 12.21 6.24 -5.98
CA ALA A 13 12.86 5.18 -5.22
C ALA A 13 11.92 3.99 -4.99
N VAL A 14 10.67 4.25 -4.60
CA VAL A 14 9.65 3.20 -4.40
C VAL A 14 9.37 2.44 -5.69
N LYS A 15 9.27 3.12 -6.84
CA LYS A 15 9.05 2.45 -8.14
C LYS A 15 10.20 1.53 -8.54
N ILE A 16 11.44 1.92 -8.24
CA ILE A 16 12.62 1.07 -8.49
C ILE A 16 12.56 -0.18 -7.62
N VAL A 17 12.22 -0.03 -6.33
CA VAL A 17 12.04 -1.17 -5.41
C VAL A 17 10.92 -2.09 -5.90
N ILE A 18 9.75 -1.55 -6.26
CA ILE A 18 8.63 -2.34 -6.81
C ILE A 18 9.08 -3.15 -8.02
N LYS A 19 9.77 -2.50 -8.98
CA LYS A 19 10.27 -3.17 -10.19
C LYS A 19 11.17 -4.35 -9.83
N TYR A 20 12.10 -4.16 -8.90
CA TYR A 20 12.98 -5.24 -8.45
C TYR A 20 12.21 -6.39 -7.80
N LEU A 21 11.30 -6.08 -6.86
CA LEU A 21 10.53 -7.08 -6.12
C LEU A 21 9.60 -7.90 -7.04
N PHE A 22 9.01 -7.28 -8.07
CA PHE A 22 8.13 -7.98 -9.00
C PHE A 22 8.87 -8.67 -10.14
N ASN A 23 9.92 -8.07 -10.71
CA ASN A 23 10.57 -8.61 -11.89
C ASN A 23 11.68 -9.60 -11.54
N GLU A 24 12.49 -9.29 -10.51
CA GLU A 24 13.65 -10.11 -10.15
C GLU A 24 13.30 -11.13 -9.07
N LEU A 25 12.59 -10.71 -8.03
CA LEU A 25 12.20 -11.60 -6.92
C LEU A 25 10.86 -12.30 -7.12
N ASN A 26 10.10 -11.90 -8.15
CA ASN A 26 8.82 -12.50 -8.53
C ASN A 26 7.82 -12.57 -7.36
N TYR A 27 7.74 -11.54 -6.51
CA TYR A 27 6.76 -11.46 -5.43
C TYR A 27 5.34 -11.29 -5.98
N ASP A 28 4.35 -11.86 -5.29
CA ASP A 28 2.95 -11.85 -5.73
C ASP A 28 2.27 -10.50 -5.52
N PHE A 29 2.54 -9.87 -4.38
CA PHE A 29 1.98 -8.58 -4.00
C PHE A 29 2.88 -7.88 -2.98
N LEU A 30 2.65 -6.59 -2.79
CA LEU A 30 3.33 -5.76 -1.80
C LEU A 30 2.30 -5.07 -0.91
N LEU A 31 2.68 -4.87 0.35
CA LEU A 31 1.88 -4.14 1.33
C LEU A 31 2.65 -2.92 1.82
N CYS A 32 1.92 -1.83 2.09
CA CYS A 32 2.44 -0.69 2.84
C CYS A 32 1.33 -0.05 3.66
N GLY A 33 1.69 0.70 4.70
CA GLY A 33 0.74 1.37 5.57
C GLY A 33 1.06 2.85 5.74
N HIS A 34 0.05 3.64 6.07
CA HIS A 34 0.23 4.99 6.59
C HIS A 34 -0.87 5.31 7.60
N PHE A 35 -0.54 6.09 8.64
CA PHE A 35 -1.56 6.68 9.49
C PHE A 35 -2.42 7.65 8.68
N SER A 36 -3.72 7.73 8.98
CA SER A 36 -4.67 8.54 8.22
C SER A 36 -4.32 10.04 8.18
N PHE A 37 -3.61 10.53 9.19
CA PHE A 37 -3.13 11.92 9.22
C PHE A 37 -1.90 12.15 8.32
N ASN A 38 -1.15 11.09 7.95
CA ASN A 38 0.08 11.21 7.16
C ASN A 38 -0.23 11.28 5.65
N GLN A 39 -0.70 12.46 5.23
CA GLN A 39 -1.03 12.74 3.84
C GLN A 39 0.17 12.68 2.89
N GLN A 40 1.38 12.88 3.39
CA GLN A 40 2.59 12.81 2.56
C GLN A 40 2.86 11.36 2.12
N SER A 41 2.85 10.41 3.06
CA SER A 41 3.00 8.99 2.74
C SER A 41 1.86 8.48 1.86
N LYS A 42 0.62 8.93 2.12
CA LYS A 42 -0.55 8.61 1.28
C LYS A 42 -0.27 8.95 -0.20
N ARG A 43 0.14 10.19 -0.48
CA ARG A 43 0.41 10.65 -1.85
C ARG A 43 1.53 9.88 -2.53
N VAL A 44 2.57 9.49 -1.79
CA VAL A 44 3.66 8.66 -2.34
C VAL A 44 3.14 7.29 -2.75
N GLN A 45 2.35 6.65 -1.89
CA GLN A 45 1.80 5.31 -2.12
C GLN A 45 0.84 5.32 -3.32
N GLU A 46 -0.06 6.31 -3.41
CA GLU A 46 -0.96 6.50 -4.57
C GLU A 46 -0.18 6.68 -5.89
N LYS A 47 0.88 7.51 -5.88
CA LYS A 47 1.75 7.72 -7.06
C LYS A 47 2.51 6.46 -7.51
N CYS A 48 2.62 5.47 -6.63
CA CYS A 48 3.26 4.18 -6.90
C CYS A 48 2.26 3.07 -7.23
N GLY A 49 0.96 3.38 -7.32
CA GLY A 49 -0.08 2.44 -7.73
C GLY A 49 -0.70 1.63 -6.59
N PHE A 50 -0.25 1.80 -5.34
CA PHE A 50 -0.85 1.13 -4.20
C PHE A 50 -2.31 1.57 -4.01
N GLN A 51 -3.19 0.61 -3.69
CA GLN A 51 -4.61 0.86 -3.46
C GLN A 51 -5.01 0.50 -2.02
N PRO A 52 -5.84 1.30 -1.34
CA PRO A 52 -6.29 1.00 0.01
C PRO A 52 -7.16 -0.24 0.03
N TYR A 53 -6.84 -1.18 0.91
CA TYR A 53 -7.64 -2.40 1.09
C TYR A 53 -8.18 -2.56 2.50
N ARG A 54 -7.54 -2.00 3.54
CA ARG A 54 -7.93 -2.21 4.94
C ARG A 54 -7.72 -0.95 5.78
N LYS A 55 -8.64 -0.69 6.71
CA LYS A 55 -8.52 0.35 7.75
C LYS A 55 -8.56 -0.30 9.12
N LEU A 56 -7.56 0.00 9.95
CA LEU A 56 -7.45 -0.53 11.31
C LEU A 56 -7.27 0.62 12.30
N MET A 57 -7.57 0.36 13.58
CA MET A 57 -7.20 1.25 14.68
C MET A 57 -5.96 0.69 15.37
N MET A 58 -4.90 1.48 15.46
CA MET A 58 -3.68 1.12 16.18
C MET A 58 -3.49 2.02 17.39
N THR A 59 -3.01 1.45 18.49
CA THR A 59 -2.52 2.22 19.63
C THR A 59 -1.07 2.59 19.38
N THR A 60 -0.75 3.88 19.42
CA THR A 60 0.61 4.39 19.26
C THR A 60 1.43 4.21 20.55
N SER A 61 2.74 4.46 20.49
CA SER A 61 3.59 4.52 21.68
C SER A 61 3.10 5.55 22.70
N GLU A 62 2.47 6.62 22.21
CA GLU A 62 1.88 7.69 23.00
C GLU A 62 0.48 7.33 23.53
N HIS A 63 0.07 6.06 23.45
CA HIS A 63 -1.22 5.54 23.88
C HIS A 63 -2.44 6.17 23.19
N THR A 64 -2.26 6.83 22.05
CA THR A 64 -3.37 7.35 21.24
C THR A 64 -3.89 6.27 20.28
N LYS A 65 -5.20 6.26 20.02
CA LYS A 65 -5.82 5.36 19.04
C LYS A 65 -5.92 6.06 17.70
N GLU A 66 -5.04 5.70 16.77
CA GLU A 66 -4.94 6.32 15.46
C GLU A 66 -5.35 5.36 14.35
N PRO A 67 -6.08 5.82 13.31
CA PRO A 67 -6.40 4.98 12.17
C PRO A 67 -5.17 4.77 11.29
N ILE A 68 -4.87 3.51 10.95
CA ILE A 68 -3.92 3.15 9.91
C ILE A 68 -4.67 2.65 8.68
N ILE A 69 -4.22 3.10 7.51
CA ILE A 69 -4.67 2.60 6.21
C ILE A 69 -3.58 1.69 5.68
N LEU A 70 -3.95 0.45 5.36
CA LEU A 70 -3.08 -0.49 4.66
C LEU A 70 -3.45 -0.50 3.18
N ASN A 71 -2.43 -0.41 2.34
CA ASN A 71 -2.53 -0.43 0.90
C ASN A 71 -1.82 -1.65 0.32
N LEU A 72 -2.37 -2.13 -0.79
CA LEU A 72 -1.95 -3.32 -1.51
C LEU A 72 -1.55 -2.94 -2.93
N LEU A 73 -0.51 -3.57 -3.44
CA LEU A 73 -0.14 -3.55 -4.84
C LEU A 73 0.02 -5.00 -5.32
N ILE A 74 -0.77 -5.40 -6.31
CA ILE A 74 -0.72 -6.74 -6.92
C ILE A 74 0.32 -6.74 -8.03
N ASN A 75 1.11 -7.81 -8.14
CA ASN A 75 2.01 -8.00 -9.26
C ASN A 75 1.19 -8.16 -10.55
N PRO A 76 1.33 -7.26 -11.54
CA PRO A 76 0.55 -7.31 -12.78
C PRO A 76 0.87 -8.53 -13.65
N HIS A 77 1.98 -9.22 -13.40
CA HIS A 77 2.38 -10.43 -14.13
C HIS A 77 1.77 -11.72 -13.56
N LYS A 78 0.99 -11.63 -12.49
CA LYS A 78 0.39 -12.79 -11.84
C LYS A 78 -1.12 -12.64 -11.73
N ASN A 79 -1.80 -13.76 -11.90
CA ASN A 79 -3.22 -13.87 -11.62
C ASN A 79 -3.39 -14.44 -10.21
N ILE A 80 -3.61 -13.55 -9.25
CA ILE A 80 -3.77 -13.92 -7.83
C ILE A 80 -5.17 -13.55 -7.33
N THR A 81 -5.75 -14.45 -6.55
CA THR A 81 -6.97 -14.21 -5.79
C THR A 81 -6.60 -14.12 -4.32
N LEU A 82 -7.03 -13.05 -3.65
CA LEU A 82 -6.79 -12.86 -2.23
C LEU A 82 -8.03 -13.23 -1.42
N GLU A 83 -7.88 -14.19 -0.52
CA GLU A 83 -8.91 -14.54 0.46
C GLU A 83 -8.56 -13.92 1.82
N PHE A 84 -9.39 -12.99 2.28
CA PHE A 84 -9.15 -12.30 3.54
C PHE A 84 -9.90 -12.99 4.67
N SER A 85 -9.17 -13.39 5.72
CA SER A 85 -9.75 -13.99 6.93
C SER A 85 -10.66 -13.05 7.73
N HIS A 86 -10.56 -11.74 7.50
CA HIS A 86 -11.28 -10.68 8.22
C HIS A 86 -11.86 -9.67 7.21
N PRO A 87 -12.92 -10.04 6.48
CA PRO A 87 -13.50 -9.21 5.42
C PRO A 87 -14.16 -7.93 5.93
N GLU A 88 -14.60 -7.89 7.19
CA GLU A 88 -15.23 -6.74 7.85
C GLU A 88 -14.29 -5.53 8.00
N THR A 89 -12.99 -5.76 7.90
CA THR A 89 -11.97 -4.70 7.97
C THR A 89 -11.64 -4.10 6.60
N LEU A 90 -12.18 -4.68 5.51
CA LEU A 90 -11.89 -4.24 4.15
C LEU A 90 -12.56 -2.89 3.87
N ILE A 91 -11.83 -1.99 3.22
CA ILE A 91 -12.37 -0.70 2.78
C ILE A 91 -13.33 -0.90 1.60
N TYR A 92 -13.09 -1.91 0.77
CA TYR A 92 -13.96 -2.34 -0.33
C TYR A 92 -14.07 -3.87 -0.35
N PRO A 93 -15.14 -4.47 0.20
CA PRO A 93 -15.27 -5.93 0.27
C PRO A 93 -15.39 -6.64 -1.10
N GLN A 94 -15.54 -5.92 -2.22
CA GLN A 94 -15.89 -6.51 -3.52
C GLN A 94 -14.83 -6.35 -4.63
N ASN A 95 -13.70 -5.65 -4.42
CA ASN A 95 -12.86 -5.16 -5.54
C ASN A 95 -11.36 -5.51 -5.47
N ILE A 96 -11.00 -6.66 -4.92
CA ILE A 96 -9.59 -7.12 -4.95
C ILE A 96 -9.50 -8.42 -5.76
N SER A 97 -10.00 -8.34 -7.00
CA SER A 97 -9.74 -9.32 -8.05
C SER A 97 -8.88 -8.63 -9.10
N GLY A 98 -7.64 -9.07 -9.25
CA GLY A 98 -6.80 -8.71 -10.38
C GLY A 98 -7.28 -9.42 -11.64
N LYS A 99 -8.43 -9.01 -12.19
CA LYS A 99 -8.86 -9.38 -13.54
C LYS A 99 -8.74 -8.16 -14.44
N HIS A 100 -7.59 -7.98 -15.05
CA HIS A 100 -7.51 -7.27 -16.32
C HIS A 100 -7.24 -8.31 -17.40
N ILE A 101 -8.30 -8.57 -18.17
CA ILE A 101 -8.32 -9.31 -19.44
C ILE A 101 -7.39 -8.64 -20.44
#